data_AF-A0A7H1N2P3-F1
#
_entry.id   AF-A0A7H1N2P3-F1
#
_cell.length_a   1.000
_cell.length_b   1.000
_cell.length_c   1.000
_cell.angle_alpha   90.00
_cell.angle_beta   90.00
_cell.angle_gamma   90.00
#
_symmetry.space_group_name_H-M   'P 1'
#
loop_
_entity.id
_entity.type
_entity.pdbx_description
1 polymer ?
#
loop_
_entity_poly.entity_id
_entity_poly.type
_entity_poly.pdbx_seq_one_letter_code
_entity_poly.pdbx_strand_id
1 'polypeptide(L)'
;MQGRWRKCCWVPVLGALLLFSPLSLQAAPLALPSDPYRLCADAIARQDRTGQTPRHLLSAIALAESGRRHPVTGAAVAWPWAVMSEGRGRYLATKADAIAEVQGLQARGIRNIDVGCMQINLSYHPDAFASLEEAFDPAANIAYAAQYLRQLFAEEGSWPDAAGRYHSATPAYKGPYQDRVMALWGKQGQQPLNGNADDPMGDPAMASLSAPPRIAMPPLRQRQPTPAMINQFVRQLQMPTAAARSGRALAASRDQRGQVTADRRRRTQYRTA
;
A
#
# COMPACT_ATOMS: atom_id res chain seq x y z
N MET A 1 16.48 92.29 52.38
CA MET A 1 15.09 91.79 52.47
C MET A 1 14.94 90.60 51.53
N GLN A 2 14.45 89.47 52.05
CA GLN A 2 14.42 88.17 51.38
C GLN A 2 13.26 88.11 50.37
N GLY A 3 13.56 87.91 49.08
CA GLY A 3 12.56 87.64 48.04
C GLY A 3 12.45 86.14 47.77
N ARG A 4 11.34 85.53 48.20
CA ARG A 4 11.04 84.09 48.06
C ARG A 4 10.19 83.80 46.80
N TRP A 5 10.77 82.99 45.90
CA TRP A 5 10.22 81.93 45.02
C TRP A 5 9.00 82.16 44.13
N ARG A 6 9.16 81.75 42.86
CA ARG A 6 8.38 80.64 42.27
C ARG A 6 9.16 80.00 41.12
N LYS A 7 9.76 78.83 41.38
CA LYS A 7 10.41 77.98 40.37
C LYS A 7 9.31 77.14 39.70
N CYS A 8 9.21 77.20 38.37
CA CYS A 8 8.36 76.30 37.59
C CYS A 8 8.93 74.88 37.64
N CYS A 9 8.13 73.91 38.09
CA CYS A 9 8.45 72.49 37.97
C CYS A 9 8.18 72.05 36.53
N TRP A 10 9.25 71.68 35.82
CA TRP A 10 9.15 70.96 34.55
C TRP A 10 9.10 69.46 34.91
N VAL A 11 7.97 68.80 34.68
CA VAL A 11 7.85 67.34 34.87
C VAL A 11 8.21 66.67 33.55
N PRO A 12 9.28 65.86 33.46
CA PRO A 12 9.56 65.10 32.26
C PRO A 12 8.61 63.91 32.20
N VAL A 13 7.83 63.81 31.12
CA VAL A 13 7.01 62.63 30.83
C VAL A 13 7.94 61.58 30.20
N LEU A 14 8.36 60.59 31.00
CA LEU A 14 9.05 59.39 30.51
C LEU A 14 8.03 58.49 29.81
N GLY A 15 8.03 58.52 28.47
CA GLY A 15 7.23 57.61 27.64
C GLY A 15 7.78 56.19 27.72
N ALA A 16 7.08 55.29 28.39
CA ALA A 16 7.36 53.86 28.37
C ALA A 16 6.89 53.26 27.03
N LEU A 17 7.81 53.00 26.11
CA LEU A 17 7.54 52.21 24.89
C LEU A 17 7.38 50.73 25.29
N LEU A 18 6.12 50.28 25.37
CA LEU A 18 5.78 48.86 25.43
C LEU A 18 6.06 48.22 24.06
N LEU A 19 7.11 47.40 23.99
CA LEU A 19 7.39 46.55 22.82
C LEU A 19 6.33 45.45 22.74
N PHE A 20 5.26 45.69 21.99
CA PHE A 20 4.30 44.66 21.60
C PHE A 20 4.98 43.71 20.61
N SER A 21 5.45 42.56 21.07
CA SER A 21 5.81 41.45 20.17
C SER A 21 4.52 40.93 19.52
N PRO A 22 4.37 41.00 18.18
CA PRO A 22 3.21 40.44 17.52
C PRO A 22 3.29 38.91 17.61
N LEU A 23 2.35 38.30 18.34
CA LEU A 23 2.12 36.87 18.32
C LEU A 23 1.69 36.51 16.88
N SER A 24 2.59 35.93 16.09
CA SER A 24 2.25 35.45 14.76
C SER A 24 1.34 34.23 14.89
N LEU A 25 0.04 34.43 14.73
CA LEU A 25 -0.93 33.35 14.55
C LEU A 25 -0.64 32.69 13.19
N GLN A 26 0.09 31.59 13.21
CA GLN A 26 0.25 30.74 12.02
C GLN A 26 -1.05 29.98 11.83
N ALA A 27 -1.82 30.38 10.81
CA ALA A 27 -2.95 29.60 10.34
C ALA A 27 -2.43 28.25 9.84
N ALA A 28 -2.82 27.16 10.50
CA ALA A 28 -2.56 25.82 9.98
C ALA A 28 -3.26 25.70 8.61
N PRO A 29 -2.58 25.23 7.56
CA PRO A 29 -3.21 25.06 6.27
C PRO A 29 -4.35 24.06 6.40
N LEU A 30 -5.55 24.46 5.95
CA LEU A 30 -6.68 23.55 5.82
C LEU A 30 -6.31 22.47 4.80
N ALA A 31 -6.14 21.23 5.26
CA ALA A 31 -5.97 20.09 4.38
C ALA A 31 -7.26 19.92 3.57
N LEU A 32 -7.16 20.02 2.23
CA LEU A 32 -8.27 19.70 1.36
C LEU A 32 -8.69 18.24 1.59
N PRO A 33 -10.00 17.92 1.54
CA PRO A 33 -10.44 16.54 1.63
C PRO A 33 -9.73 15.71 0.55
N SER A 34 -9.21 14.54 0.93
CA SER A 34 -8.59 13.62 -0.02
C SER A 34 -9.62 13.21 -1.07
N ASP A 35 -9.31 13.43 -2.35
CA ASP A 35 -10.16 12.98 -3.46
C ASP A 35 -10.30 11.45 -3.42
N PRO A 36 -11.52 10.91 -3.18
CA PRO A 36 -11.75 9.48 -3.12
C PRO A 36 -11.33 8.72 -4.37
N TYR A 37 -11.39 9.36 -5.55
CA TYR A 37 -11.01 8.76 -6.82
C TYR A 37 -9.49 8.49 -6.94
N ARG A 38 -8.68 9.16 -6.11
CA ARG A 38 -7.22 8.99 -6.09
C ARG A 38 -6.74 7.99 -5.05
N LEU A 39 -7.57 7.63 -4.07
CA LEU A 39 -7.16 6.83 -2.92
C LEU A 39 -6.53 5.48 -3.31
N CYS A 40 -7.12 4.75 -4.24
CA CYS A 40 -6.55 3.49 -4.75
C CYS A 40 -5.25 3.73 -5.52
N ALA A 41 -5.24 4.72 -6.42
CA ALA A 41 -4.07 5.01 -7.25
C ALA A 41 -2.86 5.45 -6.40
N ASP A 42 -3.07 6.30 -5.41
CA ASP A 42 -2.01 6.77 -4.51
C ASP A 42 -1.48 5.62 -3.63
N ALA A 43 -2.35 4.71 -3.17
CA ALA A 43 -1.95 3.53 -2.42
C ALA A 43 -1.17 2.52 -3.28
N ILE A 44 -1.57 2.31 -4.54
CA ILE A 44 -0.84 1.49 -5.51
C ILE A 44 0.53 2.10 -5.79
N ALA A 45 0.60 3.42 -6.01
CA ALA A 45 1.87 4.10 -6.24
C ALA A 45 2.85 3.96 -5.06
N ARG A 46 2.34 3.91 -3.82
CA ARG A 46 3.17 3.61 -2.64
C ARG A 46 3.64 2.15 -2.63
N GLN A 47 2.74 1.21 -2.94
CA GLN A 47 3.06 -0.21 -2.98
C GLN A 47 4.07 -0.54 -4.10
N ASP A 48 3.92 0.04 -5.28
CA ASP A 48 4.83 -0.17 -6.43
C ASP A 48 6.28 0.26 -6.12
N ARG A 49 6.48 1.28 -5.26
CA ARG A 49 7.82 1.71 -4.83
C ARG A 49 8.57 0.65 -4.03
N THR A 50 7.87 -0.33 -3.46
CA THR A 50 8.52 -1.47 -2.77
C THR A 50 9.25 -2.39 -3.75
N GLY A 51 8.95 -2.31 -5.05
CA GLY A 51 9.59 -3.11 -6.10
C GLY A 51 9.25 -4.60 -6.05
N GLN A 52 8.22 -4.99 -5.30
CA GLN A 52 7.86 -6.40 -5.07
C GLN A 52 6.97 -6.98 -6.17
N THR A 53 6.32 -6.13 -6.96
CA THR A 53 5.52 -6.46 -8.15
C THR A 53 6.00 -5.60 -9.32
N PRO A 54 5.80 -6.04 -10.58
CA PRO A 54 6.05 -5.20 -11.73
C PRO A 54 5.23 -3.90 -11.65
N ARG A 55 5.84 -2.80 -12.09
CA ARG A 55 5.17 -1.50 -12.13
C ARG A 55 3.87 -1.59 -12.92
N HIS A 56 2.84 -0.91 -12.43
CA HIS A 56 1.51 -0.81 -13.05
C HIS A 56 0.70 -2.12 -13.10
N LEU A 57 1.23 -3.27 -12.68
CA LEU A 57 0.45 -4.51 -12.65
C LEU A 57 -0.70 -4.41 -11.64
N LEU A 58 -0.43 -3.85 -10.45
CA LEU A 58 -1.46 -3.61 -9.44
C LEU A 58 -2.50 -2.60 -9.93
N SER A 59 -2.10 -1.56 -10.70
CA SER A 59 -3.04 -0.63 -11.34
C SER A 59 -3.97 -1.35 -12.31
N ALA A 60 -3.44 -2.25 -13.15
CA ALA A 60 -4.23 -3.01 -14.10
C ALA A 60 -5.24 -3.93 -13.40
N ILE A 61 -4.82 -4.62 -12.34
CA ILE A 61 -5.69 -5.48 -11.54
C ILE A 61 -6.77 -4.64 -10.85
N ALA A 62 -6.42 -3.53 -10.19
CA ALA A 62 -7.39 -2.66 -9.52
C ALA A 62 -8.48 -2.14 -10.48
N LEU A 63 -8.10 -1.78 -11.72
CA LEU A 63 -9.04 -1.37 -12.77
C LEU A 63 -9.90 -2.53 -13.29
N ALA A 64 -9.37 -3.75 -13.37
CA ALA A 64 -10.15 -4.92 -13.70
C ALA A 64 -11.18 -5.22 -12.59
N GLU A 65 -10.78 -5.07 -11.34
CA GLU A 65 -11.57 -5.40 -10.17
C GLU A 65 -12.67 -4.37 -9.87
N SER A 66 -12.29 -3.16 -9.50
CA SER A 66 -13.20 -2.10 -9.02
C SER A 66 -13.27 -0.88 -9.95
N GLY A 67 -12.80 -1.02 -11.19
CA GLY A 67 -12.78 0.06 -12.16
C GLY A 67 -14.16 0.65 -12.45
N ARG A 68 -14.29 1.96 -12.30
CA ARG A 68 -15.46 2.76 -12.67
C ARG A 68 -15.02 4.01 -13.43
N ARG A 69 -15.96 4.65 -14.15
CA ARG A 69 -15.67 5.93 -14.81
C ARG A 69 -15.69 7.07 -13.79
N HIS A 70 -14.65 7.89 -13.83
CA HIS A 70 -14.64 9.16 -13.14
C HIS A 70 -15.69 10.08 -13.77
N PRO A 71 -16.57 10.73 -12.98
CA PRO A 71 -17.71 11.48 -13.52
C PRO A 71 -17.30 12.72 -14.33
N VAL A 72 -16.18 13.36 -13.98
CA VAL A 72 -15.66 14.55 -14.67
C VAL A 72 -14.76 14.19 -15.86
N THR A 73 -13.67 13.47 -15.62
CA THR A 73 -12.67 13.18 -16.67
C THR A 73 -13.03 12.01 -17.58
N GLY A 74 -14.01 11.18 -17.21
CA GLY A 74 -14.35 9.95 -17.94
C GLY A 74 -13.32 8.82 -17.81
N ALA A 75 -12.17 9.07 -17.16
CA ALA A 75 -11.11 8.10 -16.99
C ALA A 75 -11.57 6.88 -16.18
N ALA A 76 -11.03 5.71 -16.50
CA ALA A 76 -11.23 4.52 -15.68
C ALA A 76 -10.38 4.62 -14.41
N VAL A 77 -11.00 4.50 -13.25
CA VAL A 77 -10.36 4.61 -11.92
C VAL A 77 -10.88 3.51 -11.00
N ALA A 78 -9.99 2.91 -10.21
CA ALA A 78 -10.36 1.94 -9.18
C ALA A 78 -11.07 2.65 -8.01
N TRP A 79 -12.02 1.97 -7.36
CA TRP A 79 -12.85 2.57 -6.31
C TRP A 79 -12.64 1.91 -4.95
N PRO A 80 -12.32 2.67 -3.88
CA PRO A 80 -11.95 2.10 -2.59
C PRO A 80 -13.13 1.54 -1.80
N TRP A 81 -14.36 1.92 -2.15
CA TRP A 81 -15.59 1.53 -1.43
C TRP A 81 -16.52 0.75 -2.34
N ALA A 82 -15.93 -0.16 -3.12
CA ALA A 82 -16.65 -1.10 -3.95
C ALA A 82 -16.97 -2.39 -3.16
N VAL A 83 -18.19 -2.90 -3.33
CA VAL A 83 -18.68 -4.14 -2.71
C VAL A 83 -19.32 -5.02 -3.78
N MET A 84 -18.77 -6.21 -4.00
CA MET A 84 -19.39 -7.23 -4.86
C MET A 84 -19.93 -8.36 -4.01
N SER A 85 -21.19 -8.71 -4.20
CA SER A 85 -21.78 -9.93 -3.66
C SER A 85 -23.03 -10.29 -4.46
N GLU A 86 -23.39 -11.57 -4.51
CA GLU A 86 -24.58 -12.06 -5.21
C GLU A 86 -24.60 -11.69 -6.72
N GLY A 87 -23.42 -11.54 -7.34
CA GLY A 87 -23.30 -11.07 -8.73
C GLY A 87 -23.60 -9.58 -8.93
N ARG A 88 -23.76 -8.81 -7.86
CA ARG A 88 -24.09 -7.38 -7.89
C ARG A 88 -22.94 -6.55 -7.34
N GLY A 89 -22.43 -5.64 -8.16
CA GLY A 89 -21.45 -4.63 -7.74
C GLY A 89 -22.15 -3.37 -7.22
N ARG A 90 -21.68 -2.85 -6.09
CA ARG A 90 -22.11 -1.59 -5.47
C ARG A 90 -20.90 -0.68 -5.31
N TYR A 91 -21.01 0.56 -5.75
CA TYR A 91 -19.97 1.58 -5.60
C TYR A 91 -20.48 2.65 -4.64
N LEU A 92 -20.09 2.54 -3.37
CA LEU A 92 -20.64 3.36 -2.30
C LEU A 92 -19.90 4.69 -2.20
N ALA A 93 -20.58 5.73 -1.73
CA ALA A 93 -20.03 7.08 -1.69
C ALA A 93 -18.98 7.26 -0.59
N THR A 94 -19.07 6.50 0.49
CA THR A 94 -18.16 6.61 1.64
C THR A 94 -17.74 5.24 2.17
N LYS A 95 -16.67 5.24 2.96
CA LYS A 95 -16.20 4.06 3.70
C LYS A 95 -17.28 3.51 4.63
N ALA A 96 -17.99 4.39 5.34
CA ALA A 96 -19.03 4.00 6.29
C ALA A 96 -20.19 3.29 5.58
N ASP A 97 -20.62 3.79 4.42
CA ASP A 97 -21.68 3.17 3.63
C ASP A 97 -21.28 1.77 3.14
N ALA A 98 -20.02 1.59 2.72
CA ALA A 98 -19.52 0.29 2.30
C ALA A 98 -19.44 -0.71 3.47
N ILE A 99 -19.01 -0.27 4.64
CA ILE A 99 -19.02 -1.09 5.86
C ILE A 99 -20.45 -1.50 6.22
N ALA A 100 -21.38 -0.55 6.22
CA ALA A 100 -22.80 -0.82 6.51
C ALA A 100 -23.41 -1.80 5.51
N GLU A 101 -23.09 -1.68 4.22
CA GLU A 101 -23.53 -2.63 3.19
C GLU A 101 -23.00 -4.06 3.48
N VAL A 102 -21.71 -4.20 3.81
CA VAL A 102 -21.14 -5.51 4.14
C VAL A 102 -21.77 -6.10 5.40
N GLN A 103 -21.98 -5.30 6.44
CA GLN A 103 -22.66 -5.73 7.65
C GLN A 103 -24.10 -6.18 7.37
N GLY A 104 -24.83 -5.46 6.53
CA GLY A 104 -26.19 -5.82 6.10
C GLY A 104 -26.23 -7.12 5.27
N LEU A 105 -25.22 -7.35 4.42
CA LEU A 105 -25.05 -8.62 3.70
C LEU A 105 -24.78 -9.77 4.69
N GLN A 106 -23.86 -9.57 5.63
CA GLN A 106 -23.50 -10.59 6.64
C GLN A 106 -24.66 -10.93 7.57
N ALA A 107 -25.45 -9.94 7.98
CA ALA A 107 -26.66 -10.16 8.79
C ALA A 107 -27.69 -11.04 8.07
N ARG A 108 -27.70 -11.04 6.73
CA ARG A 108 -28.51 -11.95 5.89
C ARG A 108 -27.85 -13.31 5.66
N GLY A 109 -26.71 -13.59 6.28
CA GLY A 109 -25.96 -14.84 6.15
C GLY A 109 -25.07 -14.92 4.90
N ILE A 110 -24.93 -13.83 4.16
CA ILE A 110 -24.10 -13.79 2.95
C ILE A 110 -22.62 -13.67 3.35
N ARG A 111 -21.78 -14.56 2.83
CA ARG A 111 -20.34 -14.61 3.14
C ARG A 111 -19.43 -14.30 1.95
N ASN A 112 -19.87 -14.65 0.74
CA ASN A 112 -19.12 -14.40 -0.49
C ASN A 112 -19.21 -12.91 -0.86
N ILE A 113 -18.31 -12.10 -0.31
CA ILE A 113 -18.31 -10.64 -0.41
C ILE A 113 -16.89 -10.19 -0.73
N ASP A 114 -16.74 -9.49 -1.85
CA ASP A 114 -15.49 -8.87 -2.27
C ASP A 114 -15.48 -7.39 -1.94
N VAL A 115 -14.36 -6.86 -1.43
CA VAL A 115 -14.28 -5.49 -0.92
C VAL A 115 -13.06 -4.70 -1.43
N GLY A 116 -13.28 -3.41 -1.64
CA GLY A 116 -12.24 -2.39 -1.81
C GLY A 116 -11.62 -2.33 -3.20
N CYS A 117 -10.51 -1.60 -3.29
CA CYS A 117 -9.78 -1.33 -4.54
C CYS A 117 -9.49 -2.61 -5.35
N MET A 118 -9.12 -3.67 -4.64
CA MET A 118 -8.61 -4.92 -5.20
C MET A 118 -9.64 -6.07 -5.10
N GLN A 119 -10.88 -5.79 -4.67
CA GLN A 119 -11.96 -6.75 -4.54
C GLN A 119 -11.55 -8.04 -3.80
N ILE A 120 -10.93 -7.91 -2.63
CA ILE A 120 -10.52 -9.07 -1.82
C ILE A 120 -11.76 -9.74 -1.21
N ASN A 121 -11.89 -11.05 -1.43
CA ASN A 121 -13.02 -11.81 -0.92
C ASN A 121 -12.86 -12.17 0.56
N LEU A 122 -13.82 -11.76 1.39
CA LEU A 122 -13.80 -11.98 2.84
C LEU A 122 -14.00 -13.45 3.25
N SER A 123 -14.63 -14.28 2.40
CA SER A 123 -14.81 -15.70 2.71
C SER A 123 -13.59 -16.54 2.34
N TYR A 124 -12.87 -16.19 1.27
CA TYR A 124 -11.67 -16.90 0.85
C TYR A 124 -10.42 -16.43 1.60
N HIS A 125 -10.42 -15.19 2.07
CA HIS A 125 -9.32 -14.56 2.80
C HIS A 125 -9.78 -14.05 4.17
N PRO A 126 -10.24 -14.93 5.09
CA PRO A 126 -10.82 -14.53 6.36
C PRO A 126 -9.84 -13.79 7.28
N ASP A 127 -8.54 -14.07 7.13
CA ASP A 127 -7.47 -13.47 7.94
C ASP A 127 -6.76 -12.32 7.20
N ALA A 128 -7.32 -11.82 6.09
CA ALA A 128 -6.71 -10.71 5.33
C ALA A 128 -6.68 -9.40 6.10
N PHE A 129 -7.72 -9.16 6.92
CA PHE A 129 -7.95 -7.90 7.61
C PHE A 129 -8.48 -8.18 9.02
N ALA A 130 -8.05 -7.38 9.99
CA ALA A 130 -8.55 -7.44 11.37
C ALA A 130 -9.97 -6.89 11.50
N SER A 131 -10.42 -6.05 10.56
CA SER A 131 -11.78 -5.49 10.55
C SER A 131 -12.21 -5.00 9.17
N LEU A 132 -13.49 -4.65 9.03
CA LEU A 132 -14.00 -4.03 7.79
C LEU A 132 -13.41 -2.63 7.57
N GLU A 133 -13.07 -1.91 8.63
CA GLU A 133 -12.35 -0.65 8.54
C GLU A 133 -10.99 -0.86 7.88
N GLU A 134 -10.25 -1.91 8.23
CA GLU A 134 -8.99 -2.23 7.56
C GLU A 134 -9.23 -2.74 6.13
N ALA A 135 -10.26 -3.56 5.90
CA ALA A 135 -10.56 -4.10 4.57
C ALA A 135 -10.88 -3.01 3.52
N PHE A 136 -11.51 -1.91 3.94
CA PHE A 136 -11.76 -0.72 3.13
C PHE A 136 -10.71 0.39 3.30
N ASP A 137 -9.61 0.14 4.02
CA ASP A 137 -8.44 1.01 3.93
C ASP A 137 -7.67 0.70 2.62
N PRO A 138 -7.50 1.68 1.71
CA PRO A 138 -6.84 1.42 0.43
C PRO A 138 -5.43 0.88 0.58
N ALA A 139 -4.66 1.35 1.57
CA ALA A 139 -3.28 0.92 1.73
C ALA A 139 -3.22 -0.55 2.20
N ALA A 140 -4.04 -0.93 3.19
CA ALA A 140 -4.11 -2.31 3.66
C ALA A 140 -4.65 -3.26 2.56
N ASN A 141 -5.71 -2.87 1.86
CA ASN A 141 -6.31 -3.65 0.78
C ASN A 141 -5.30 -3.94 -0.35
N ILE A 142 -4.54 -2.92 -0.76
CA ILE A 142 -3.52 -3.05 -1.81
C ILE A 142 -2.29 -3.80 -1.33
N ALA A 143 -1.85 -3.61 -0.08
CA ALA A 143 -0.75 -4.36 0.49
C ALA A 143 -1.06 -5.87 0.54
N TYR A 144 -2.27 -6.24 0.98
CA TYR A 144 -2.73 -7.63 0.97
C TYR A 144 -2.74 -8.21 -0.44
N ALA A 145 -3.33 -7.48 -1.40
CA ALA A 145 -3.39 -7.92 -2.79
C ALA A 145 -1.99 -8.14 -3.40
N ALA A 146 -1.05 -7.24 -3.12
CA ALA A 146 0.32 -7.37 -3.59
C ALA A 146 1.03 -8.59 -2.99
N GLN A 147 0.82 -8.86 -1.69
CA GLN A 147 1.34 -10.06 -1.06
C GLN A 147 0.75 -11.33 -1.69
N TYR A 148 -0.57 -11.38 -1.87
CA TYR A 148 -1.24 -12.52 -2.47
C TYR A 148 -0.78 -12.77 -3.91
N LEU A 149 -0.68 -11.72 -4.72
CA LEU A 149 -0.21 -11.82 -6.10
C LEU A 149 1.23 -12.38 -6.18
N ARG A 150 2.11 -12.03 -5.22
CA ARG A 150 3.46 -12.59 -5.16
C ARG A 150 3.48 -14.07 -4.78
N GLN A 151 2.56 -14.53 -3.94
CA GLN A 151 2.42 -15.95 -3.63
C GLN A 151 2.01 -16.71 -4.88
N LEU A 152 1.03 -16.19 -5.62
CA LEU A 152 0.61 -16.77 -6.90
C LEU A 152 1.75 -16.75 -7.93
N PHE A 153 2.56 -15.69 -7.98
CA PHE A 153 3.75 -15.68 -8.83
C PHE A 153 4.75 -16.77 -8.45
N ALA A 154 4.95 -17.03 -7.15
CA ALA A 154 5.83 -18.11 -6.71
C ALA A 154 5.29 -19.50 -7.09
N GLU A 155 3.98 -19.66 -7.24
CA GLU A 155 3.33 -20.90 -7.68
C GLU A 155 3.34 -21.07 -9.21
N GLU A 156 3.01 -20.01 -9.95
CA GLU A 156 2.80 -20.06 -11.41
C GLU A 156 4.08 -19.76 -12.21
N GLY A 157 5.04 -19.05 -11.63
CA GLY A 157 6.31 -18.66 -12.28
C GLY A 157 6.19 -17.54 -13.32
N SER A 158 5.00 -16.99 -13.55
CA SER A 158 4.77 -15.90 -14.51
C SER A 158 3.77 -14.87 -13.96
N TRP A 159 4.03 -13.58 -14.22
CA TRP A 159 3.11 -12.51 -13.79
C TRP A 159 1.74 -12.55 -14.49
N PRO A 160 1.65 -12.85 -15.80
CA PRO A 160 0.36 -13.04 -16.46
C PRO A 160 -0.46 -14.18 -15.83
N ASP A 161 0.17 -15.33 -15.55
CA ASP A 161 -0.53 -16.46 -14.93
C ASP A 161 -0.94 -16.18 -13.49
N ALA A 162 -0.07 -15.53 -12.72
CA ALA A 162 -0.39 -15.06 -11.37
C ALA A 162 -1.57 -14.09 -11.37
N ALA A 163 -1.62 -13.16 -12.33
CA ALA A 163 -2.76 -12.25 -12.49
C ALA A 163 -4.04 -13.01 -12.86
N GLY A 164 -3.99 -14.01 -13.76
CA GLY A 164 -5.14 -14.87 -14.02
C GLY A 164 -5.63 -15.60 -12.76
N ARG A 165 -4.69 -16.20 -12.01
CA ARG A 165 -4.97 -16.96 -10.78
C ARG A 165 -5.50 -16.11 -9.65
N TYR A 166 -5.15 -14.83 -9.63
CA TYR A 166 -5.66 -13.86 -8.66
C TYR A 166 -7.18 -13.87 -8.65
N HIS A 167 -7.79 -13.95 -9.82
CA HIS A 167 -9.24 -14.00 -9.97
C HIS A 167 -9.82 -15.41 -9.80
N SER A 168 -9.21 -16.43 -10.42
CA SER A 168 -9.73 -17.80 -10.33
C SER A 168 -8.69 -18.88 -10.68
N ALA A 169 -8.79 -20.03 -10.00
CA ALA A 169 -8.07 -21.25 -10.38
C ALA A 169 -8.73 -21.99 -11.56
N THR A 170 -9.99 -21.70 -11.89
CA THR A 170 -10.72 -22.40 -12.94
C THR A 170 -10.36 -21.82 -14.31
N PRO A 171 -9.85 -22.62 -15.27
CA PRO A 171 -9.36 -22.12 -16.56
C PRO A 171 -10.37 -21.26 -17.32
N ALA A 172 -11.66 -21.63 -17.29
CA ALA A 172 -12.73 -20.91 -17.96
C ALA A 172 -12.93 -19.46 -17.45
N TYR A 173 -12.50 -19.16 -16.23
CA TYR A 173 -12.56 -17.80 -15.66
C TYR A 173 -11.18 -17.14 -15.60
N LYS A 174 -10.10 -17.92 -15.43
CA LYS A 174 -8.69 -17.46 -15.42
C LYS A 174 -8.34 -16.74 -16.73
N GLY A 175 -8.56 -17.40 -17.88
CA GLY A 175 -8.10 -16.92 -19.19
C GLY A 175 -8.68 -15.55 -19.59
N PRO A 176 -10.01 -15.39 -19.65
CA PRO A 176 -10.62 -14.10 -20.00
C PRO A 176 -10.24 -12.96 -19.05
N TYR A 177 -10.06 -13.25 -17.77
CA TYR A 177 -9.60 -12.26 -16.80
C TYR A 177 -8.14 -11.85 -17.04
N GLN A 178 -7.27 -12.83 -17.26
CA GLN A 178 -5.86 -12.60 -17.57
C GLN A 178 -5.72 -11.69 -18.81
N ASP A 179 -6.43 -11.99 -19.90
CA ASP A 179 -6.40 -11.17 -21.12
C ASP A 179 -6.82 -9.72 -20.83
N ARG A 180 -7.86 -9.52 -20.01
CA ARG A 180 -8.31 -8.20 -19.59
C ARG A 180 -7.23 -7.47 -18.78
N VAL A 181 -6.59 -8.12 -17.83
CA VAL A 181 -5.50 -7.50 -17.04
C VAL A 181 -4.32 -7.16 -17.93
N MET A 182 -3.92 -8.05 -18.85
CA MET A 182 -2.80 -7.78 -19.76
C MET A 182 -3.09 -6.59 -20.68
N ALA A 183 -4.32 -6.46 -21.18
CA ALA A 183 -4.73 -5.30 -21.97
C ALA A 183 -4.68 -3.99 -21.17
N LEU A 184 -5.11 -4.01 -19.90
CA LEU A 184 -5.02 -2.85 -19.01
C LEU A 184 -3.56 -2.52 -18.66
N TRP A 185 -2.74 -3.53 -18.42
CA TRP A 185 -1.34 -3.36 -18.04
C TRP A 185 -0.50 -2.77 -19.18
N GLY A 186 -0.72 -3.22 -20.41
CA GLY A 186 -0.08 -2.63 -21.60
C GLY A 186 -0.40 -1.14 -21.75
N LYS A 187 -1.66 -0.73 -21.52
CA LYS A 187 -2.07 0.69 -21.55
C LYS A 187 -1.41 1.51 -20.45
N GLN A 188 -1.29 0.96 -19.25
CA GLN A 188 -0.67 1.66 -18.12
C GLN A 188 0.85 1.83 -18.30
N GLY A 189 1.53 0.83 -18.87
CA GLY A 189 2.96 0.91 -19.17
C GLY A 189 3.33 1.90 -20.28
N GLN A 190 2.35 2.33 -21.08
CA GLN A 190 2.52 3.34 -22.12
C GLN A 190 2.25 4.78 -21.61
N GLN A 191 1.73 4.95 -20.40
CA GLN A 191 1.52 6.29 -19.83
C GLN A 191 2.86 6.88 -19.37
N PRO A 192 3.23 8.10 -19.84
CA PRO A 192 4.44 8.77 -19.37
C PRO A 192 4.39 8.97 -17.85
N LEU A 193 5.57 8.94 -17.20
CA LEU A 193 5.73 9.02 -15.73
C LEU A 193 5.27 10.35 -15.09
N ASN A 194 4.56 11.21 -15.80
CA ASN A 194 4.13 12.53 -15.35
C ASN A 194 2.60 12.60 -15.29
N GLY A 195 2.05 12.43 -14.08
CA GLY A 195 0.74 12.95 -13.75
C GLY A 195 0.81 14.47 -13.59
N ASN A 196 0.95 15.20 -14.70
CA ASN A 196 0.58 16.61 -14.77
C ASN A 196 -0.86 16.68 -15.25
N ALA A 197 -1.66 17.51 -14.58
CA ALA A 197 -3.11 17.61 -14.73
C ALA A 197 -3.58 18.30 -16.03
N ASP A 198 -2.79 18.23 -17.10
CA ASP A 198 -3.05 18.91 -18.37
C ASP A 198 -2.84 17.92 -19.53
N ASP A 199 -3.83 17.06 -19.80
CA ASP A 199 -3.90 16.41 -21.11
C ASP A 199 -5.37 16.33 -21.56
N PRO A 200 -5.76 17.10 -22.60
CA PRO A 200 -7.13 17.14 -23.08
C PRO A 200 -7.41 16.04 -24.11
N MET A 201 -8.62 15.48 -24.01
CA MET A 201 -9.32 14.68 -25.03
C MET A 201 -8.83 13.23 -25.27
N GLY A 202 -9.31 12.35 -24.40
CA GLY A 202 -10.24 11.25 -24.74
C GLY A 202 -10.12 10.58 -26.10
N ASP A 203 -9.52 9.39 -26.11
CA ASP A 203 -9.60 8.42 -27.20
C ASP A 203 -10.99 7.72 -27.19
N PRO A 204 -11.79 7.75 -28.28
CA PRO A 204 -13.18 7.28 -28.29
C PRO A 204 -13.33 5.75 -28.25
N ALA A 205 -12.24 4.98 -28.16
CA ALA A 205 -12.27 3.52 -28.12
C ALA A 205 -12.89 2.92 -26.82
N MET A 206 -13.24 3.73 -25.82
CA MET A 206 -13.83 3.25 -24.56
C MET A 206 -15.36 3.27 -24.52
N ALA A 207 -16.04 3.71 -25.60
CA ALA A 207 -17.50 3.83 -25.67
C ALA A 207 -18.27 2.49 -25.70
N SER A 208 -17.60 1.33 -25.78
CA SER A 208 -18.25 0.02 -25.86
C SER A 208 -17.77 -1.00 -24.81
N LEU A 209 -17.56 -0.53 -23.57
CA LEU A 209 -17.49 -1.43 -22.41
C LEU A 209 -18.77 -1.26 -21.60
N SER A 210 -19.90 -1.68 -22.17
CA SER A 210 -21.02 -2.14 -21.35
C SER A 210 -20.45 -3.18 -20.40
N ALA A 211 -20.53 -2.95 -19.09
CA ALA A 211 -20.10 -3.93 -18.11
C ALA A 211 -20.81 -5.25 -18.45
N PRO A 212 -20.09 -6.32 -18.85
CA PRO A 212 -20.74 -7.61 -19.04
C PRO A 212 -21.33 -8.05 -17.71
N PRO A 213 -22.43 -8.82 -17.71
CA PRO A 213 -22.90 -9.44 -16.48
C PRO A 213 -21.73 -10.26 -15.89
N ARG A 214 -21.18 -9.79 -14.76
CA ARG A 214 -20.17 -10.56 -14.03
C ARG A 214 -20.93 -11.74 -13.43
N ILE A 215 -20.67 -12.93 -13.97
CA ILE A 215 -21.24 -14.18 -13.46
C ILE A 215 -20.94 -14.24 -11.97
N ALA A 216 -21.99 -14.36 -11.14
CA ALA A 216 -21.84 -14.66 -9.74
C ALA A 216 -20.98 -15.93 -9.63
N MET A 217 -19.78 -15.82 -9.04
CA MET A 217 -18.92 -16.99 -8.83
C MET A 217 -19.70 -18.04 -8.04
N PRO A 218 -19.87 -19.26 -8.55
CA PRO A 218 -20.22 -20.39 -7.70
C PRO A 218 -19.07 -20.61 -6.70
N PRO A 219 -19.34 -21.12 -5.49
CA PRO A 219 -18.30 -21.38 -4.51
C PRO A 219 -17.37 -22.46 -5.07
N LEU A 220 -16.16 -22.08 -5.44
CA LEU A 220 -15.14 -23.01 -5.85
C LEU A 220 -14.26 -23.29 -4.64
N ARG A 221 -14.34 -24.53 -4.16
CA ARG A 221 -13.60 -25.05 -3.02
C ARG A 221 -12.11 -25.12 -3.38
N GLN A 222 -11.41 -23.99 -3.29
CA GLN A 222 -9.96 -23.95 -3.32
C GLN A 222 -9.45 -24.42 -1.95
N ARG A 223 -8.47 -25.33 -1.93
CA ARG A 223 -7.73 -25.62 -0.70
C ARG A 223 -6.96 -24.36 -0.34
N GLN A 224 -7.39 -23.67 0.72
CA GLN A 224 -6.63 -22.56 1.29
C GLN A 224 -5.23 -23.07 1.69
N PRO A 225 -4.16 -22.33 1.40
CA PRO A 225 -2.88 -22.59 2.03
C PRO A 225 -3.06 -22.43 3.54
N THR A 226 -2.69 -23.46 4.29
CA THR A 226 -2.89 -23.47 5.74
C THR A 226 -2.06 -22.36 6.40
N PRO A 227 -2.43 -21.87 7.60
CA PRO A 227 -1.61 -20.94 8.37
C PRO A 227 -0.15 -21.42 8.56
N ALA A 228 0.08 -22.74 8.52
CA ALA A 228 1.42 -23.33 8.54
C ALA A 228 2.23 -23.04 7.27
N MET A 229 1.61 -23.06 6.08
CA MET A 229 2.27 -22.70 4.82
C MET A 229 2.62 -21.21 4.77
N ILE A 230 1.72 -20.35 5.28
CA ILE A 230 1.96 -18.91 5.40
C ILE A 230 3.14 -18.63 6.32
N ASN A 231 3.18 -19.26 7.50
CA ASN A 231 4.29 -19.09 8.46
C ASN A 231 5.62 -19.66 7.96
N GLN A 232 5.60 -20.73 7.15
CA GLN A 232 6.81 -21.29 6.54
C GLN A 232 7.41 -20.34 5.50
N PHE A 233 6.56 -19.67 4.72
CA PHE A 233 7.00 -18.71 3.70
C PHE A 233 7.51 -17.40 4.32
N VAL A 234 6.87 -16.90 5.38
CA VAL A 234 7.34 -15.73 6.15
C VAL A 234 8.72 -15.99 6.77
N ARG A 235 8.98 -17.21 7.27
CA ARG A 235 10.32 -17.60 7.76
C ARG A 235 11.39 -17.65 6.67
N GLN A 236 11.03 -18.04 5.45
CA GLN A 236 11.97 -18.01 4.32
C GLN A 236 12.30 -16.57 3.88
N LEU A 237 11.35 -15.65 3.97
CA LEU A 237 11.55 -14.23 3.64
C LEU A 237 12.27 -13.43 4.75
N GLN A 238 12.27 -13.92 5.99
CA GLN A 238 12.96 -13.30 7.13
C GLN A 238 14.40 -13.82 7.35
N MET A 239 14.91 -14.68 6.46
CA MET A 239 16.34 -15.05 6.49
C MET A 239 17.19 -13.79 6.30
N PRO A 240 18.18 -13.51 7.18
CA PRO A 240 19.09 -12.41 6.95
C PRO A 240 19.83 -12.68 5.64
N THR A 241 19.85 -11.68 4.75
CA THR A 241 20.63 -11.74 3.52
C THR A 241 22.07 -12.13 3.87
N ALA A 242 22.62 -13.10 3.14
CA ALA A 242 23.98 -13.59 3.33
C ALA A 242 25.08 -12.51 3.12
N ALA A 243 24.69 -11.26 2.87
CA ALA A 243 25.58 -10.11 2.75
C ALA A 243 26.18 -9.63 4.09
N ALA A 244 25.68 -10.07 5.26
CA ALA A 244 26.22 -9.65 6.56
C ALA A 244 27.35 -10.55 7.12
N ARG A 245 27.72 -11.65 6.43
CA ARG A 245 28.78 -12.56 6.92
C ARG A 245 30.21 -12.17 6.53
N SER A 246 30.38 -11.18 5.68
CA SER A 246 31.71 -10.77 5.19
C SER A 246 32.48 -9.85 6.15
N GLY A 247 31.83 -9.26 7.17
CA GLY A 247 32.46 -8.31 8.10
C GLY A 247 33.01 -8.92 9.39
N ARG A 248 32.55 -10.12 9.79
CA ARG A 248 32.94 -10.75 11.07
C ARG A 248 34.07 -11.78 10.97
N ALA A 249 34.45 -12.20 9.77
CA ALA A 249 35.50 -13.21 9.57
C ALA A 249 36.94 -12.65 9.62
N LEU A 250 37.13 -11.32 9.54
CA LEU A 250 38.46 -10.71 9.58
C LEU A 250 38.97 -10.42 11.00
N ALA A 251 38.10 -10.36 12.01
CA ALA A 251 38.51 -10.17 13.40
C ALA A 251 38.99 -11.47 14.07
N ALA A 252 38.48 -12.63 13.65
CA ALA A 252 38.80 -13.92 14.26
C ALA A 252 40.13 -14.55 13.77
N SER A 253 40.68 -14.13 12.62
CA SER A 253 41.95 -14.68 12.10
C SER A 253 43.21 -13.99 12.65
N ARG A 254 43.03 -12.89 13.39
CA ARG A 254 44.14 -12.16 14.03
C ARG A 254 44.48 -12.69 15.42
N ASP A 255 43.51 -13.28 16.11
CA ASP A 255 43.68 -13.85 17.45
C ASP A 255 44.37 -15.23 17.44
N GLN A 256 44.06 -16.07 16.43
CA GLN A 256 44.66 -17.40 16.31
C GLN A 256 46.17 -17.39 15.94
N ARG A 257 46.67 -16.32 15.31
CA ARG A 257 48.12 -16.18 15.02
C ARG A 257 48.95 -15.81 16.25
N GLY A 258 48.34 -15.23 17.28
CA GLY A 258 49.00 -14.93 18.56
C GLY A 258 49.19 -16.16 19.45
N GLN A 259 48.22 -17.08 19.44
CA GLN A 259 48.26 -18.27 20.31
C GLN A 259 49.18 -19.38 19.78
N VAL A 260 49.25 -19.59 18.46
CA VAL A 260 50.12 -20.62 17.85
C VAL A 260 51.61 -20.28 18.00
N THR A 261 51.97 -18.99 18.09
CA THR A 261 53.37 -18.57 18.29
C THR A 261 53.83 -18.69 19.75
N ALA A 262 52.92 -18.60 20.71
CA ALA A 262 53.21 -18.79 22.14
C ALA A 262 53.41 -20.28 22.52
N ASP A 263 52.62 -21.18 21.92
CA ASP A 263 52.69 -22.62 22.22
C ASP A 263 53.94 -23.29 21.61
N ARG A 264 54.41 -22.79 20.46
CA ARG A 264 55.65 -23.26 19.83
C ARG A 264 56.91 -22.89 20.62
N ARG A 265 56.90 -21.80 21.42
CA ARG A 265 58.04 -21.43 22.29
C ARG A 265 58.10 -22.26 23.58
N ARG A 266 56.97 -22.72 24.12
CA ARG A 266 56.96 -23.59 25.31
C ARG A 266 57.45 -25.01 25.02
N ARG A 267 57.16 -25.56 23.84
CA ARG A 267 57.60 -26.91 23.46
C ARG A 267 59.10 -27.05 23.22
N THR A 268 59.82 -25.97 22.92
CA THR A 268 61.28 -26.01 22.71
C THR A 268 62.07 -25.95 24.02
N GLN A 269 61.49 -25.46 25.12
CA GLN A 269 62.16 -25.36 26.43
C GLN A 269 62.17 -26.68 27.23
N TYR A 270 61.38 -27.67 26.87
CA TYR A 270 61.30 -28.97 27.56
C TYR A 270 62.04 -30.12 26.86
N ARG A 271 62.82 -29.83 25.81
CA ARG A 271 63.53 -30.85 25.03
C ARG A 271 65.06 -30.76 25.10
N THR A 272 65.58 -29.91 25.98
CA THR A 272 66.99 -29.82 26.34
C THR A 272 67.12 -29.66 27.85
N ALA A 273 66.97 -30.78 28.56
CA ALA A 273 67.43 -31.05 29.92
C ALA A 273 67.53 -32.57 30.07
#